data_AF-A0ABD3ZFA4-F1
#
_entry.id   AF-A0ABD3ZFA4-F1
#
_cell.length_a   1.000
_cell.length_b   1.000
_cell.length_c   1.000
_cell.angle_alpha   90.00
_cell.angle_beta   90.00
_cell.angle_gamma   90.00
#
_symmetry.space_group_name_H-M   'P 1'
#
loop_
_entity.id
_entity.type
_entity.pdbx_description
1 polymer ?
#
loop_
_entity_poly.entity_id
_entity_poly.type
_entity_poly.pdbx_seq_one_letter_code
_entity_poly.pdbx_strand_id
1 'polypeptide(L)'
;MDISVEIQEALRDGVLQNIEINTIEALVDDRIQLLAEMNRVLERVAEQQNIYLNSQNQNSFAEMMADEILGYGPLRPLLEDETVSDILVNGPENIYIERAGKLELTKCRFINNNQLTDIAKRLVQKVGRRLDEGRPLVDARLHDGSRLNVAIPPIALDGTSISIRKFGKSNIELSDLIRMNAMSGQMANFLIIAARCRVNIIISGGTGSGKTTLLNALSKYIDPSERIITMEDAAELRMMQPHVLRMETRLAGVENTGQITMRALLINSLRMRPDRIIVGECRGEESFEMLQAMNTGHDGSMSTLHANNPRDAISRLENMVMMAGMNIPMESIRRNIVSAINIVIQVSRLNDGSRKVMNISEVMGIEGDRVILQDIFTFQSQSDRDENGKIKGEFINHGLLMRSTVMRNAVMFNVSDDLKHIFGME
;
A
#
# COMPACT_ATOMS: atom_id res chain seq x y z
N MET A 1 -3.58 31.09 -15.20
CA MET A 1 -2.73 32.05 -15.92
C MET A 1 -3.35 32.31 -17.27
N ASP A 2 -3.55 33.59 -17.59
CA ASP A 2 -4.05 34.04 -18.90
C ASP A 2 -2.87 34.41 -19.81
N ILE A 3 -2.03 33.43 -20.08
CA ILE A 3 -0.85 33.55 -20.95
C ILE A 3 -0.91 32.37 -21.93
N SER A 4 -0.63 32.61 -23.21
CA SER A 4 -0.66 31.54 -24.22
C SER A 4 0.41 30.48 -23.93
N VAL A 5 0.19 29.26 -24.43
CA VAL A 5 1.15 28.15 -24.21
C VAL A 5 2.49 28.48 -24.83
N GLU A 6 2.52 29.12 -26.00
CA GLU A 6 3.75 29.50 -26.71
C GLU A 6 4.61 30.47 -25.89
N ILE A 7 3.97 31.43 -25.20
CA ILE A 7 4.67 32.37 -24.31
C ILE A 7 5.21 31.62 -23.08
N GLN A 8 4.43 30.69 -22.52
CA GLN A 8 4.89 29.89 -21.39
C GLN A 8 6.10 29.01 -21.76
N GLU A 9 6.10 28.43 -22.97
CA GLU A 9 7.24 27.67 -23.50
C GLU A 9 8.49 28.55 -23.65
N ALA A 10 8.37 29.71 -24.29
CA ALA A 10 9.48 30.64 -24.51
C ALA A 10 10.09 31.14 -23.18
N LEU A 11 9.25 31.46 -22.20
CA LEU A 11 9.69 31.86 -20.86
C LEU A 11 10.35 30.71 -20.12
N ARG A 12 9.77 29.50 -20.16
CA ARG A 12 10.35 28.32 -19.49
C ARG A 12 11.74 28.02 -20.02
N ASP A 13 11.89 27.95 -21.34
CA ASP A 13 13.17 27.63 -21.97
C ASP A 13 14.20 28.72 -21.68
N GLY A 14 13.78 29.99 -21.73
CA GLY A 14 14.62 31.11 -21.34
C GLY A 14 15.08 31.02 -19.88
N VAL A 15 14.17 30.75 -18.94
CA VAL A 15 14.52 30.62 -17.52
C VAL A 15 15.48 29.45 -17.29
N LEU A 16 15.22 28.26 -17.87
CA LEU A 16 16.08 27.09 -17.71
C LEU A 16 17.51 27.31 -18.26
N GLN A 17 17.66 28.08 -19.35
CA GLN A 17 18.98 28.44 -19.90
C GLN A 17 19.74 29.46 -19.06
N ASN A 18 19.02 30.26 -18.27
CA ASN A 18 19.56 31.41 -17.53
C ASN A 18 19.77 31.12 -16.03
N ILE A 19 19.40 29.94 -15.56
CA ILE A 19 19.58 29.50 -14.18
C ILE A 19 21.01 28.98 -13.94
N GLU A 20 21.60 29.43 -12.85
CA GLU A 20 22.87 28.90 -12.34
C GLU A 20 22.60 27.76 -11.34
N ILE A 21 23.08 26.55 -11.65
CA ILE A 21 22.84 25.35 -10.84
C ILE A 21 23.31 25.53 -9.38
N ASN A 22 24.48 26.12 -9.17
CA ASN A 22 25.04 26.36 -7.83
C ASN A 22 24.14 27.26 -6.97
N THR A 23 23.48 28.23 -7.60
CA THR A 23 22.57 29.15 -6.93
C THR A 23 21.29 28.44 -6.50
N ILE A 24 20.75 27.54 -7.34
CA ILE A 24 19.60 26.71 -6.98
C ILE A 24 19.93 25.76 -5.83
N GLU A 25 21.08 25.09 -5.88
CA GLU A 25 21.51 24.15 -4.84
C GLU A 25 21.61 24.83 -3.47
N ALA A 26 22.09 26.08 -3.42
CA ALA A 26 22.17 26.87 -2.19
C ALA A 26 20.79 27.32 -1.66
N LEU A 27 19.79 27.44 -2.52
CA LEU A 27 18.46 28.00 -2.21
C LEU A 27 17.35 26.93 -2.08
N VAL A 28 17.68 25.66 -2.28
CA VAL A 28 16.70 24.55 -2.29
C VAL A 28 15.86 24.48 -1.02
N ASP A 29 16.44 24.83 0.13
CA ASP A 29 15.77 24.78 1.44
C ASP A 29 15.10 26.12 1.83
N ASP A 30 15.37 27.23 1.10
CA ASP A 30 14.77 28.54 1.34
C ASP A 30 13.86 28.93 0.17
N ARG A 31 12.59 28.52 0.28
CA ARG A 31 11.58 28.79 -0.73
C ARG A 31 11.39 30.28 -1.03
N ILE A 32 11.53 31.14 -0.02
CA ILE A 32 11.30 32.58 -0.20
C ILE A 32 12.40 33.14 -1.10
N GLN A 33 13.66 32.78 -0.82
CA GLN A 33 14.79 33.19 -1.65
C GLN A 33 14.75 32.55 -3.04
N LEU A 34 14.36 31.27 -3.15
CA LEU A 34 14.19 30.61 -4.45
C LEU A 34 13.16 31.34 -5.32
N LEU A 35 12.01 31.72 -4.76
CA LEU A 35 10.99 32.48 -5.50
C LEU A 35 11.49 33.88 -5.90
N ALA A 36 12.26 34.56 -5.04
CA ALA A 36 12.84 35.85 -5.37
C ALA A 36 13.84 35.73 -6.54
N GLU A 37 14.68 34.69 -6.54
CA GLU A 37 15.61 34.41 -7.62
C GLU A 37 14.89 34.04 -8.92
N MET A 38 13.83 33.23 -8.84
CA MET A 38 13.01 32.89 -10.01
C MET A 38 12.35 34.12 -10.63
N ASN A 39 11.82 35.03 -9.81
CA ASN A 39 11.26 36.28 -10.29
C ASN A 39 12.32 37.15 -10.99
N ARG A 40 13.54 37.22 -10.43
CA ARG A 40 14.67 37.97 -11.01
C ARG A 40 15.08 37.43 -12.38
N VAL A 41 15.23 36.10 -12.50
CA VAL A 41 15.58 35.45 -13.77
C VAL A 41 14.45 35.63 -14.78
N LEU A 42 13.19 35.45 -14.34
CA LEU A 42 12.02 35.59 -15.21
C LEU A 42 11.88 37.02 -15.75
N GLU A 43 12.12 38.05 -14.93
CA GLU A 43 12.10 39.46 -15.35
C GLU A 43 13.14 39.71 -16.46
N ARG A 44 14.37 39.25 -16.26
CA ARG A 44 15.44 39.35 -17.27
C ARG A 44 15.08 38.66 -18.58
N VAL A 45 14.50 37.47 -18.51
CA VAL A 45 14.10 36.69 -19.69
C VAL A 45 12.93 37.37 -20.42
N ALA A 46 11.93 37.85 -19.68
CA ALA A 46 10.79 38.55 -20.23
C ALA A 46 11.21 39.85 -20.96
N GLU A 47 12.15 40.62 -20.38
CA GLU A 47 12.73 41.81 -21.03
C GLU A 47 13.48 41.45 -22.31
N GLN A 48 14.34 40.42 -22.28
CA GLN A 48 15.11 39.98 -23.45
C GLN A 48 14.22 39.51 -24.61
N GLN A 49 13.08 38.90 -24.29
CA GLN A 49 12.12 38.38 -25.27
C GLN A 49 11.00 39.39 -25.63
N ASN A 50 11.02 40.62 -25.07
CA ASN A 50 9.96 41.63 -25.21
C ASN A 50 8.55 41.12 -24.82
N ILE A 51 8.47 40.33 -23.75
CA ILE A 51 7.23 39.76 -23.22
C ILE A 51 6.78 40.60 -22.02
N TYR A 52 5.55 41.12 -22.06
CA TYR A 52 4.97 41.87 -20.95
C TYR A 52 4.18 40.95 -20.02
N LEU A 53 4.64 40.82 -18.78
CA LEU A 53 3.95 40.09 -17.72
C LEU A 53 3.42 41.08 -16.69
N ASN A 54 2.16 40.88 -16.26
CA ASN A 54 1.68 41.54 -15.05
C ASN A 54 2.25 40.83 -13.81
N SER A 55 2.25 41.50 -12.65
CA SER A 55 2.83 40.95 -11.43
C SER A 55 2.20 39.63 -10.98
N GLN A 56 0.91 39.42 -11.25
CA GLN A 56 0.21 38.18 -10.91
C GLN A 56 0.71 37.00 -11.75
N ASN A 57 0.84 37.18 -13.06
CA ASN A 57 1.34 36.19 -14.00
C ASN A 57 2.82 35.89 -13.75
N GLN A 58 3.62 36.92 -13.47
CA GLN A 58 5.04 36.77 -13.11
C GLN A 58 5.20 35.91 -11.85
N ASN A 59 4.48 36.23 -10.77
CA ASN A 59 4.52 35.46 -9.53
C ASN A 59 4.04 34.01 -9.74
N SER A 60 2.95 33.82 -10.47
CA SER A 60 2.40 32.48 -10.75
C SER A 60 3.37 31.62 -11.59
N PHE A 61 4.08 32.23 -12.55
CA PHE A 61 5.06 31.52 -13.37
C PHE A 61 6.35 31.24 -12.59
N ALA A 62 6.80 32.17 -11.74
CA ALA A 62 7.92 31.95 -10.83
C ALA A 62 7.65 30.79 -9.85
N GLU A 63 6.43 30.69 -9.31
CA GLU A 63 6.00 29.54 -8.50
C GLU A 63 6.04 28.23 -9.29
N MET A 64 5.52 28.22 -10.52
CA MET A 64 5.56 27.05 -11.40
C MET A 64 7.01 26.62 -11.69
N MET A 65 7.91 27.56 -11.97
CA MET A 65 9.32 27.28 -12.24
C MET A 65 10.05 26.78 -10.99
N ALA A 66 9.80 27.39 -9.83
CA ALA A 66 10.36 26.92 -8.56
C ALA A 66 9.91 25.47 -8.28
N ASP A 67 8.63 25.16 -8.45
CA ASP A 67 8.09 23.81 -8.26
C ASP A 67 8.69 22.81 -9.25
N GLU A 68 8.92 23.23 -10.50
CA GLU A 68 9.57 22.41 -11.54
C GLU A 68 11.04 22.12 -11.21
N ILE A 69 11.79 23.11 -10.75
CA ILE A 69 13.19 22.97 -10.35
C ILE A 69 13.33 22.06 -9.13
N LEU A 70 12.42 22.21 -8.16
CA LEU A 70 12.30 21.30 -7.02
C LEU A 70 11.82 19.89 -7.43
N GLY A 71 11.41 19.69 -8.68
CA GLY A 71 11.27 18.39 -9.33
C GLY A 71 9.86 17.83 -9.40
N TYR A 72 8.87 18.43 -8.73
CA TYR A 72 7.48 17.96 -8.75
C TYR A 72 6.61 18.73 -9.73
N GLY A 73 6.98 19.97 -10.06
CA GLY A 73 6.26 20.84 -10.99
C GLY A 73 4.78 20.97 -10.63
N PRO A 74 3.87 20.94 -11.63
CA PRO A 74 2.43 21.08 -11.42
C PRO A 74 1.79 20.04 -10.47
N LEU A 75 2.49 18.95 -10.16
CA LEU A 75 2.00 17.89 -9.28
C LEU A 75 2.20 18.19 -7.79
N ARG A 76 3.04 19.17 -7.41
CA ARG A 76 3.37 19.47 -6.01
C ARG A 76 2.13 19.66 -5.12
N PRO A 77 1.13 20.47 -5.49
CA PRO A 77 -0.07 20.66 -4.65
C PRO A 77 -0.86 19.36 -4.43
N LEU A 78 -0.91 18.49 -5.45
CA LEU A 78 -1.61 17.20 -5.38
C LEU A 78 -0.87 16.20 -4.49
N LEU A 79 0.46 16.24 -4.52
CA LEU A 79 1.33 15.44 -3.65
C LEU A 79 1.22 15.88 -2.18
N GLU A 80 1.06 17.18 -1.92
CA GLU A 80 0.90 17.72 -0.56
C GLU A 80 -0.50 17.49 0.03
N ASP A 81 -1.53 17.34 -0.81
CA ASP A 81 -2.91 17.15 -0.38
C ASP A 81 -3.19 15.76 0.21
N GLU A 82 -3.29 15.66 1.54
CA GLU A 82 -3.47 14.38 2.25
C GLU A 82 -4.75 13.62 1.90
N THR A 83 -5.74 14.26 1.30
CA THR A 83 -7.00 13.60 0.92
C THR A 83 -6.91 12.89 -0.43
N VAL A 84 -5.85 13.15 -1.20
CA VAL A 84 -5.53 12.47 -2.47
C VAL A 84 -4.79 11.17 -2.21
N SER A 85 -5.27 10.06 -2.78
CA SER A 85 -4.62 8.75 -2.69
C SER A 85 -3.81 8.38 -3.94
N ASP A 86 -4.30 8.77 -5.12
CA ASP A 86 -3.67 8.44 -6.41
C ASP A 86 -3.66 9.70 -7.30
N ILE A 87 -2.60 9.87 -8.09
CA ILE A 87 -2.45 10.92 -9.11
C ILE A 87 -2.15 10.23 -10.43
N LEU A 88 -2.99 10.43 -11.44
CA LEU A 88 -2.90 9.78 -12.75
C LEU A 88 -2.79 10.85 -13.84
N VAL A 89 -1.66 10.88 -14.52
CA VAL A 89 -1.34 11.82 -15.60
C VAL A 89 -1.36 11.06 -16.92
N ASN A 90 -2.26 11.45 -17.82
CA ASN A 90 -2.44 10.87 -19.15
C ASN A 90 -2.14 11.94 -20.22
N GLY A 91 -0.90 12.45 -20.21
CA GLY A 91 -0.50 13.61 -21.02
C GLY A 91 -0.62 14.95 -20.28
N PRO A 92 -0.25 16.07 -20.95
CA PRO A 92 -0.07 17.37 -20.29
C PRO A 92 -1.37 17.99 -19.75
N GLU A 93 -2.51 17.72 -20.37
CA GLU A 93 -3.80 18.33 -20.01
C GLU A 93 -4.69 17.45 -19.11
N ASN A 94 -4.45 16.13 -19.10
CA ASN A 94 -5.34 15.17 -18.45
C ASN A 94 -4.73 14.62 -17.16
N ILE A 95 -4.95 15.34 -16.05
CA ILE A 95 -4.51 14.93 -14.72
C ILE A 95 -5.73 14.61 -13.86
N TYR A 96 -5.84 13.35 -13.44
CA TYR A 96 -6.87 12.85 -12.52
C TYR A 96 -6.28 12.60 -11.14
N ILE A 97 -7.12 12.72 -10.12
CA ILE A 97 -6.80 12.30 -8.76
C ILE A 97 -7.89 11.40 -8.19
N GLU A 98 -7.52 10.50 -7.29
CA GLU A 98 -8.47 9.74 -6.49
C GLU A 98 -8.64 10.39 -5.12
N ARG A 99 -9.89 10.71 -4.75
CA ARG A 99 -10.29 11.07 -3.38
C ARG A 99 -11.41 10.14 -2.92
N ALA A 100 -11.24 9.54 -1.75
CA ALA A 100 -12.23 8.65 -1.14
C ALA A 100 -12.77 7.56 -2.10
N GLY A 101 -11.92 7.00 -2.98
CA GLY A 101 -12.31 5.95 -3.92
C GLY A 101 -13.02 6.43 -5.19
N LYS A 102 -13.04 7.74 -5.46
CA LYS A 102 -13.61 8.35 -6.67
C LYS A 102 -12.55 9.12 -7.44
N LEU A 103 -12.51 8.93 -8.75
CA LEU A 103 -11.66 9.69 -9.66
C LEU A 103 -12.30 11.03 -10.03
N GLU A 104 -11.50 12.09 -9.98
CA GLU A 104 -11.88 13.45 -10.38
C GLU A 104 -10.80 14.07 -11.28
N LEU A 105 -11.22 14.83 -12.29
CA LEU A 105 -10.32 15.59 -13.15
C LEU A 105 -9.87 16.86 -12.41
N THR A 106 -8.58 17.14 -12.41
CA THR A 106 -8.01 18.32 -11.75
C THR A 106 -8.00 19.55 -12.68
N LYS A 107 -7.69 20.71 -12.10
CA LYS A 107 -7.38 21.94 -12.86
C LYS A 107 -5.88 22.09 -13.14
N CYS A 108 -5.05 21.20 -12.61
CA CYS A 108 -3.62 21.22 -12.88
C CYS A 108 -3.38 20.81 -14.34
N ARG A 109 -2.34 21.38 -14.95
CA ARG A 109 -1.86 21.02 -16.29
C ARG A 109 -0.37 21.29 -16.40
N PHE A 110 0.28 20.58 -17.30
CA PHE A 110 1.62 20.90 -17.77
C PHE A 110 1.51 21.89 -18.95
N ILE A 111 2.57 22.64 -19.20
CA ILE A 111 2.68 23.55 -20.36
C ILE A 111 2.57 22.72 -21.65
N ASN A 112 3.31 21.62 -21.73
CA ASN A 112 3.34 20.71 -22.87
C ASN A 112 3.89 19.32 -22.47
N ASN A 113 3.93 18.40 -23.42
CA ASN A 113 4.47 17.06 -23.18
C ASN A 113 5.98 17.05 -22.89
N ASN A 114 6.74 18.04 -23.37
CA ASN A 114 8.18 18.14 -23.10
C ASN A 114 8.44 18.42 -21.62
N GLN A 115 7.74 19.41 -21.04
CA GLN A 115 7.81 19.71 -19.61
C GLN A 115 7.41 18.49 -18.77
N LEU A 116 6.32 17.83 -19.13
CA LEU A 116 5.87 16.60 -18.46
C LEU A 116 6.97 15.52 -18.47
N THR A 117 7.59 15.31 -19.63
CA THR A 117 8.67 14.32 -19.79
C THR A 117 9.91 14.69 -18.98
N ASP A 118 10.30 15.97 -18.94
CA ASP A 118 11.44 16.44 -18.16
C ASP A 118 11.22 16.31 -16.65
N ILE A 119 10.00 16.60 -16.18
CA ILE A 119 9.62 16.37 -14.78
C ILE A 119 9.64 14.87 -14.46
N ALA A 120 9.08 14.03 -15.34
CA ALA A 120 9.09 12.58 -15.16
C ALA A 120 10.53 12.02 -15.06
N LYS A 121 11.44 12.46 -15.94
CA LYS A 121 12.86 12.11 -15.90
C LYS A 121 13.53 12.54 -14.59
N ARG A 122 13.26 13.76 -14.11
CA ARG A 122 13.80 14.24 -12.81
C ARG A 122 13.28 13.44 -11.62
N LEU A 123 11.99 13.13 -11.57
CA LEU A 123 11.41 12.28 -10.53
C LEU A 123 12.08 10.91 -10.48
N VAL A 124 12.29 10.30 -11.65
CA VAL A 124 12.96 9.00 -11.79
C VAL A 124 14.45 9.08 -11.41
N GLN A 125 15.15 10.15 -11.79
CA GLN A 125 16.56 10.34 -11.48
C GLN A 125 16.78 10.52 -9.97
N LYS A 126 15.89 11.25 -9.29
CA LYS A 126 15.93 11.45 -7.83
C LYS A 126 15.92 10.13 -7.06
N VAL A 127 15.28 9.08 -7.59
CA VAL A 127 15.18 7.76 -6.97
C VAL A 127 16.22 6.76 -7.51
N GLY A 128 17.28 7.27 -8.16
CA GLY A 128 18.41 6.48 -8.65
C GLY A 128 18.08 5.56 -9.84
N ARG A 129 17.03 5.89 -10.60
CA ARG A 129 16.60 5.15 -11.79
C ARG A 129 16.83 5.99 -13.05
N ARG A 130 16.67 5.37 -14.22
CA ARG A 130 16.91 5.98 -15.53
C ARG A 130 15.69 5.80 -16.43
N LEU A 131 15.26 6.88 -17.07
CA LEU A 131 14.13 6.95 -18.00
C LEU A 131 14.60 7.64 -19.30
N ASP A 132 14.61 6.90 -20.40
CA ASP A 132 14.98 7.38 -21.73
C ASP A 132 14.38 6.49 -22.82
N GLU A 133 14.67 6.77 -24.09
CA GLU A 133 14.13 6.00 -25.22
C GLU A 133 14.52 4.51 -25.19
N GLY A 134 15.67 4.18 -24.59
CA GLY A 134 16.09 2.79 -24.39
C GLY A 134 15.35 2.10 -23.23
N ARG A 135 14.81 2.88 -22.29
CA ARG A 135 14.04 2.42 -21.13
C ARG A 135 12.82 3.31 -20.91
N PRO A 136 11.79 3.17 -21.77
CA PRO A 136 10.64 4.07 -21.76
C PRO A 136 9.65 3.78 -20.63
N LEU A 137 9.87 2.73 -19.84
CA LEU A 137 9.03 2.30 -18.72
C LEU A 137 9.85 2.24 -17.44
N VAL A 138 9.33 2.82 -16.36
CA VAL A 138 9.97 2.79 -15.04
C VAL A 138 8.93 2.55 -13.96
N ASP A 139 9.26 1.65 -13.04
CA ASP A 139 8.60 1.51 -11.75
C ASP A 139 9.61 1.85 -10.64
N ALA A 140 9.22 2.73 -9.72
CA ALA A 140 10.09 3.23 -8.67
C ALA A 140 9.32 3.69 -7.42
N ARG A 141 10.07 4.03 -6.38
CA ARG A 141 9.54 4.55 -5.12
C ARG A 141 10.11 5.93 -4.83
N LEU A 142 9.24 6.92 -4.66
CA LEU A 142 9.60 8.27 -4.24
C LEU A 142 10.08 8.28 -2.78
N HIS A 143 10.78 9.35 -2.40
CA HIS A 143 11.35 9.51 -1.06
C HIS A 143 10.31 9.53 0.07
N ASP A 144 9.08 9.95 -0.22
CA ASP A 144 7.94 9.94 0.69
C ASP A 144 7.31 8.53 0.85
N GLY A 145 7.82 7.54 0.12
CA GLY A 145 7.34 6.17 0.08
C GLY A 145 6.27 5.90 -0.99
N SER A 146 5.84 6.92 -1.73
CA SER A 146 4.84 6.79 -2.80
C SER A 146 5.37 5.95 -3.95
N ARG A 147 4.50 5.13 -4.56
CA ARG A 147 4.86 4.35 -5.75
C ARG A 147 4.70 5.21 -6.99
N LEU A 148 5.71 5.21 -7.85
CA LEU A 148 5.77 5.95 -9.10
C LEU A 148 5.90 4.96 -10.27
N ASN A 149 4.96 5.02 -11.20
CA ASN A 149 5.08 4.39 -12.49
C ASN A 149 5.11 5.46 -13.58
N VAL A 150 6.02 5.32 -14.55
CA VAL A 150 6.18 6.25 -15.66
C VAL A 150 6.30 5.49 -16.97
N ALA A 151 5.61 5.99 -17.99
CA ALA A 151 5.75 5.56 -19.38
C ALA A 151 5.97 6.78 -20.28
N ILE A 152 6.96 6.74 -21.17
CA ILE A 152 7.23 7.80 -22.16
C ILE A 152 7.07 7.29 -23.60
N PRO A 153 6.93 8.18 -24.60
CA PRO A 153 7.00 7.81 -26.00
C PRO A 153 8.27 7.01 -26.34
N PRO A 154 8.21 6.05 -27.30
CA PRO A 154 7.08 5.76 -28.17
C PRO A 154 6.03 4.78 -27.60
N ILE A 155 6.22 4.27 -26.37
CA ILE A 155 5.28 3.29 -25.79
C ILE A 155 4.00 3.96 -25.28
N ALA A 156 4.12 5.17 -24.76
CA ALA A 156 2.98 6.00 -24.41
C ALA A 156 2.58 6.86 -25.62
N LEU A 157 1.60 6.39 -26.41
CA LEU A 157 1.22 6.97 -27.70
C LEU A 157 0.65 8.39 -27.59
N ASP A 158 -0.11 8.64 -26.52
CA ASP A 158 -0.78 9.93 -26.27
C ASP A 158 0.10 10.92 -25.50
N GLY A 159 1.41 10.64 -25.39
CA GLY A 159 2.36 11.41 -24.59
C GLY A 159 2.74 10.71 -23.28
N THR A 160 3.62 11.33 -22.52
CA THR A 160 4.13 10.78 -21.27
C THR A 160 3.00 10.54 -20.26
N SER A 161 3.03 9.38 -19.60
CA SER A 161 2.09 9.01 -18.54
C SER A 161 2.82 8.82 -17.21
N ILE A 162 2.20 9.29 -16.13
CA ILE A 162 2.68 9.13 -14.77
C ILE A 162 1.53 8.61 -13.91
N SER A 163 1.77 7.56 -13.14
CA SER A 163 0.86 7.10 -12.09
C SER A 163 1.59 7.15 -10.74
N ILE A 164 1.10 7.97 -9.82
CA ILE A 164 1.60 8.05 -8.45
C ILE A 164 0.54 7.51 -7.52
N ARG A 165 0.84 6.41 -6.81
CA ARG A 165 0.04 5.98 -5.67
C ARG A 165 0.70 6.52 -4.41
N LYS A 166 0.04 7.49 -3.79
CA LYS A 166 0.58 8.16 -2.60
C LYS A 166 0.67 7.18 -1.45
N PHE A 167 1.74 7.32 -0.68
CA PHE A 167 1.86 6.59 0.56
C PHE A 167 0.84 7.10 1.57
N GLY A 168 -0.23 6.34 1.79
CA GLY A 168 -1.30 6.75 2.70
C GLY A 168 -0.80 7.01 4.13
N LYS A 169 -1.23 8.12 4.74
CA LYS A 169 -1.04 8.39 6.19
C LYS A 169 -2.13 7.74 7.06
N SER A 170 -2.94 6.85 6.50
CA SER A 170 -4.12 6.30 7.17
C SER A 170 -3.73 5.40 8.36
N ASN A 171 -4.03 5.88 9.57
CA ASN A 171 -3.78 5.18 10.83
C ASN A 171 -5.05 4.46 11.36
N ILE A 172 -5.84 3.85 10.47
CA ILE A 172 -7.11 3.19 10.82
C ILE A 172 -6.90 2.17 11.94
N GLU A 173 -7.74 2.27 12.97
CA GLU A 173 -7.80 1.34 14.10
C GLU A 173 -9.00 0.40 14.01
N LEU A 174 -9.01 -0.65 14.84
CA LEU A 174 -10.19 -1.52 14.92
C LEU A 174 -11.43 -0.74 15.39
N SER A 175 -11.26 0.29 16.23
CA SER A 175 -12.33 1.20 16.64
C SER A 175 -12.93 1.97 15.46
N ASP A 176 -12.10 2.42 14.50
CA ASP A 176 -12.56 3.02 13.25
C ASP A 176 -13.33 2.03 12.40
N LEU A 177 -12.85 0.79 12.29
CA LEU A 177 -13.54 -0.26 11.55
C LEU A 177 -14.92 -0.57 12.15
N ILE A 178 -15.06 -0.51 13.48
CA ILE A 178 -16.38 -0.62 14.14
C ILE A 178 -17.25 0.60 13.78
N ARG A 179 -16.73 1.82 13.86
CA ARG A 179 -17.47 3.06 13.50
C ARG A 179 -17.94 3.06 12.05
N MET A 180 -17.12 2.51 11.15
CA MET A 180 -17.43 2.32 9.73
C MET A 180 -18.38 1.14 9.48
N ASN A 181 -18.83 0.46 10.54
CA ASN A 181 -19.62 -0.76 10.50
C ASN A 181 -18.95 -1.88 9.66
N ALA A 182 -17.63 -1.91 9.57
CA ALA A 182 -16.87 -2.93 8.84
C ALA A 182 -16.79 -4.26 9.60
N MET A 183 -16.93 -4.21 10.93
CA MET A 183 -16.94 -5.36 11.84
C MET A 183 -17.68 -5.00 13.14
N SER A 184 -18.08 -6.01 13.92
CA SER A 184 -18.68 -5.80 15.25
C SER A 184 -17.61 -5.60 16.34
N GLY A 185 -18.02 -5.06 17.50
CA GLY A 185 -17.14 -4.95 18.68
C GLY A 185 -16.68 -6.31 19.22
N GLN A 186 -17.54 -7.33 19.18
CA GLN A 186 -17.17 -8.70 19.55
C GLN A 186 -16.05 -9.25 18.67
N MET A 187 -16.16 -9.06 17.34
CA MET A 187 -15.11 -9.45 16.40
C MET A 187 -13.80 -8.72 16.68
N ALA A 188 -13.85 -7.42 16.99
CA ALA A 188 -12.66 -6.65 17.29
C ALA A 188 -11.96 -7.15 18.56
N ASN A 189 -12.71 -7.36 19.64
CA ASN A 189 -12.17 -7.89 20.89
C ASN A 189 -11.56 -9.30 20.69
N PHE A 190 -12.23 -10.15 19.91
CA PHE A 190 -11.70 -11.47 19.55
C PHE A 190 -10.36 -11.35 18.80
N LEU A 191 -10.28 -10.48 17.79
CA LEU A 191 -9.05 -10.29 17.02
C LEU A 191 -7.92 -9.68 17.86
N ILE A 192 -8.23 -8.78 18.80
CA ILE A 192 -7.24 -8.25 19.76
C ILE A 192 -6.63 -9.38 20.57
N ILE A 193 -7.46 -10.28 21.12
CA ILE A 193 -6.98 -11.45 21.88
C ILE A 193 -6.14 -12.36 20.98
N ALA A 194 -6.62 -12.66 19.76
CA ALA A 194 -5.89 -13.50 18.81
C ALA A 194 -4.51 -12.93 18.45
N ALA A 195 -4.41 -11.62 18.20
CA ALA A 195 -3.14 -10.95 17.92
C ALA A 195 -2.19 -11.03 19.12
N ARG A 196 -2.66 -10.74 20.33
CA ARG A 196 -1.87 -10.82 21.58
C ARG A 196 -1.39 -12.23 21.86
N CYS A 197 -2.25 -13.23 21.67
CA CYS A 197 -1.97 -14.64 21.98
C CYS A 197 -1.21 -15.37 20.87
N ARG A 198 -0.46 -14.63 20.04
CA ARG A 198 0.38 -15.17 18.96
C ARG A 198 -0.34 -16.18 18.04
N VAL A 199 -1.59 -15.88 17.67
CA VAL A 199 -2.32 -16.70 16.69
C VAL A 199 -1.84 -16.35 15.28
N ASN A 200 -1.55 -17.36 14.45
CA ASN A 200 -1.18 -17.17 13.05
C ASN A 200 -2.41 -16.86 12.19
N ILE A 201 -2.38 -15.72 11.50
CA ILE A 201 -3.56 -15.15 10.82
C ILE A 201 -3.28 -14.87 9.35
N ILE A 202 -4.16 -15.36 8.48
CA ILE A 202 -4.21 -14.98 7.06
C ILE A 202 -5.41 -14.08 6.82
N ILE A 203 -5.17 -12.92 6.20
CA ILE A 203 -6.24 -11.99 5.79
C ILE A 203 -6.42 -12.09 4.28
N SER A 204 -7.58 -12.57 3.83
CA SER A 204 -7.88 -12.80 2.42
C SER A 204 -8.94 -11.85 1.87
N GLY A 205 -8.88 -11.55 0.57
CA GLY A 205 -9.84 -10.66 -0.08
C GLY A 205 -9.44 -10.12 -1.45
N GLY A 206 -10.40 -9.50 -2.14
CA GLY A 206 -10.16 -8.84 -3.43
C GLY A 206 -9.24 -7.61 -3.35
N THR A 207 -8.92 -7.03 -4.50
CA THR A 207 -8.18 -5.75 -4.56
C THR A 207 -9.03 -4.64 -3.93
N GLY A 208 -8.39 -3.79 -3.12
CA GLY A 208 -9.08 -2.65 -2.48
C GLY A 208 -10.10 -3.02 -1.40
N SER A 209 -10.16 -4.28 -0.95
CA SER A 209 -11.08 -4.74 0.11
C SER A 209 -10.67 -4.33 1.51
N GLY A 210 -9.43 -3.86 1.70
CA GLY A 210 -8.90 -3.41 3.00
C GLY A 210 -8.05 -4.43 3.75
N LYS A 211 -7.46 -5.43 3.08
CA LYS A 211 -6.59 -6.45 3.72
C LYS A 211 -5.44 -5.83 4.52
N THR A 212 -4.60 -5.03 3.85
CA THR A 212 -3.45 -4.37 4.49
C THR A 212 -3.91 -3.40 5.58
N THR A 213 -5.05 -2.74 5.40
CA THR A 213 -5.65 -1.86 6.42
C THR A 213 -6.00 -2.64 7.69
N LEU A 214 -6.68 -3.79 7.56
CA LEU A 214 -7.02 -4.63 8.70
C LEU A 214 -5.76 -5.22 9.34
N LEU A 215 -4.79 -5.68 8.54
CA LEU A 215 -3.50 -6.16 9.06
C LEU A 215 -2.82 -5.07 9.89
N ASN A 216 -2.74 -3.85 9.36
CA ASN A 216 -2.10 -2.74 10.05
C ASN A 216 -2.83 -2.38 11.35
N ALA A 217 -4.17 -2.33 11.33
CA ALA A 217 -4.99 -2.10 12.52
C ALA A 217 -4.77 -3.19 13.59
N LEU A 218 -4.71 -4.46 13.17
CA LEU A 218 -4.49 -5.60 14.05
C LEU A 218 -3.07 -5.63 14.63
N SER A 219 -2.08 -5.23 13.84
CA SER A 219 -0.67 -5.23 14.24
C SER A 219 -0.40 -4.33 15.44
N LYS A 220 -1.23 -3.31 15.69
CA LYS A 220 -1.15 -2.43 16.88
C LYS A 220 -1.32 -3.16 18.22
N TYR A 221 -1.90 -4.36 18.20
CA TYR A 221 -2.14 -5.16 19.41
C TYR A 221 -1.08 -6.25 19.64
N ILE A 222 -0.04 -6.29 18.81
CA ILE A 222 1.16 -7.10 19.07
C ILE A 222 1.92 -6.50 20.25
N ASP A 223 2.45 -7.36 21.14
CA ASP A 223 3.12 -6.92 22.35
C ASP A 223 4.39 -6.09 22.02
N PRO A 224 4.63 -4.95 22.70
CA PRO A 224 5.75 -4.05 22.39
C PRO A 224 7.13 -4.66 22.66
N SER A 225 7.22 -5.77 23.39
CA SER A 225 8.48 -6.51 23.61
C SER A 225 8.89 -7.41 22.44
N GLU A 226 7.98 -7.66 21.49
CA GLU A 226 8.22 -8.56 20.37
C GLU A 226 9.07 -7.90 19.28
N ARG A 227 10.05 -8.64 18.75
CA ARG A 227 10.79 -8.27 17.56
C ARG A 227 10.04 -8.69 16.30
N ILE A 228 9.58 -7.70 15.54
CA ILE A 228 8.76 -7.94 14.35
C ILE A 228 9.58 -7.65 13.10
N ILE A 229 9.54 -8.56 12.13
CA ILE A 229 10.13 -8.36 10.81
C ILE A 229 9.01 -8.31 9.77
N THR A 230 8.89 -7.18 9.07
CA THR A 230 7.94 -7.02 7.97
C THR A 230 8.65 -7.18 6.63
N MET A 231 7.97 -7.79 5.66
CA MET A 231 8.47 -7.95 4.30
C MET A 231 7.35 -7.64 3.32
N GLU A 232 7.61 -6.74 2.39
CA GLU A 232 6.60 -6.28 1.45
C GLU A 232 7.22 -6.05 0.07
N ASP A 233 6.43 -6.19 -1.00
CA ASP A 233 6.89 -5.75 -2.33
C ASP A 233 7.17 -4.25 -2.30
N ALA A 234 6.27 -3.50 -1.67
CA ALA A 234 6.52 -2.15 -1.22
C ALA A 234 5.80 -1.89 0.12
N ALA A 235 6.53 -1.31 1.05
CA ALA A 235 6.27 -1.28 2.48
C ALA A 235 5.14 -0.35 2.85
N GLU A 236 3.93 -0.89 2.95
CA GLU A 236 2.70 -0.24 3.37
C GLU A 236 2.48 -0.32 4.89
N LEU A 237 3.01 -1.35 5.54
CA LEU A 237 2.80 -1.59 6.98
C LEU A 237 3.54 -0.57 7.85
N ARG A 238 2.82 -0.07 8.86
CA ARG A 238 3.29 0.89 9.86
C ARG A 238 2.98 0.37 11.26
N MET A 239 3.92 -0.39 11.77
CA MET A 239 3.85 -0.93 13.13
C MET A 239 4.38 0.08 14.13
N MET A 240 3.69 0.16 15.27
CA MET A 240 4.00 1.12 16.35
C MET A 240 4.97 0.55 17.38
N GLN A 241 5.27 -0.75 17.30
CA GLN A 241 6.15 -1.42 18.23
C GLN A 241 7.59 -0.88 18.11
N PRO A 242 8.35 -0.78 19.22
CA PRO A 242 9.72 -0.28 19.20
C PRO A 242 10.66 -1.12 18.32
N HIS A 243 10.45 -2.44 18.26
CA HIS A 243 11.42 -3.37 17.70
C HIS A 243 11.01 -3.92 16.33
N VAL A 244 10.74 -3.02 15.38
CA VAL A 244 10.30 -3.37 14.02
C VAL A 244 11.46 -3.22 13.03
N LEU A 245 11.74 -4.29 12.27
CA LEU A 245 12.61 -4.24 11.10
C LEU A 245 11.75 -4.37 9.84
N ARG A 246 11.86 -3.40 8.93
CA ARG A 246 11.10 -3.37 7.67
C ARG A 246 12.02 -3.74 6.52
N MET A 247 11.60 -4.70 5.69
CA MET A 247 12.33 -5.14 4.51
C MET A 247 11.44 -5.07 3.27
N GLU A 248 12.05 -4.80 2.13
CA GLU A 248 11.37 -4.71 0.84
C GLU A 248 12.03 -5.60 -0.19
N THR A 249 11.22 -6.12 -1.12
CA THR A 249 11.79 -6.71 -2.33
C THR A 249 12.54 -5.68 -3.14
N ARG A 250 13.44 -6.17 -3.98
CA ARG A 250 14.12 -5.32 -4.96
C ARG A 250 13.99 -5.95 -6.33
N LEU A 251 13.38 -5.23 -7.26
CA LEU A 251 13.40 -5.59 -8.68
C LEU A 251 14.85 -5.56 -9.19
N ALA A 252 15.13 -6.40 -10.19
CA ALA A 252 16.44 -6.46 -10.82
C ALA A 252 16.87 -5.08 -11.35
N GLY A 253 18.18 -4.82 -11.29
CA GLY A 253 18.78 -3.61 -11.82
C GLY A 253 18.79 -3.60 -13.35
N VAL A 254 19.40 -2.55 -13.90
CA VAL A 254 19.58 -2.34 -15.35
C VAL A 254 20.22 -3.56 -16.02
N GLU A 255 21.17 -4.19 -15.34
CA GLU A 255 21.95 -5.33 -15.81
C GLU A 255 21.30 -6.69 -15.45
N ASN A 256 20.02 -6.71 -15.04
CA ASN A 256 19.33 -7.88 -14.50
C ASN A 256 20.00 -8.50 -13.25
N THR A 257 20.83 -7.73 -12.56
CA THR A 257 21.51 -8.15 -11.34
C THR A 257 20.82 -7.58 -10.10
N GLY A 258 21.06 -8.20 -8.94
CA GLY A 258 20.64 -7.65 -7.65
C GLY A 258 19.15 -7.78 -7.32
N GLN A 259 18.39 -8.62 -8.02
CA GLN A 259 17.02 -8.94 -7.59
C GLN A 259 17.03 -9.51 -6.16
N ILE A 260 16.10 -9.05 -5.32
CA ILE A 260 15.85 -9.62 -3.98
C ILE A 260 14.38 -9.98 -3.94
N THR A 261 14.08 -11.28 -3.92
CA THR A 261 12.70 -11.79 -3.90
C THR A 261 12.15 -11.85 -2.48
N MET A 262 10.82 -11.90 -2.35
CA MET A 262 10.14 -12.10 -1.07
C MET A 262 10.62 -13.37 -0.36
N ARG A 263 10.77 -14.46 -1.11
CA ARG A 263 11.33 -15.71 -0.62
C ARG A 263 12.74 -15.55 -0.05
N ALA A 264 13.62 -14.81 -0.73
CA ALA A 264 14.98 -14.55 -0.24
C ALA A 264 15.00 -13.76 1.07
N LEU A 265 14.13 -12.73 1.19
CA LEU A 265 13.96 -11.97 2.43
C LEU A 265 13.49 -12.88 3.58
N LEU A 266 12.56 -13.77 3.29
CA LEU A 266 11.95 -14.65 4.29
C LEU A 266 12.92 -15.73 4.78
N ILE A 267 13.73 -16.30 3.88
CA ILE A 267 14.83 -17.20 4.28
C ILE A 267 15.85 -16.47 5.16
N ASN A 268 16.17 -15.22 4.82
CA ASN A 268 17.16 -14.44 5.56
C ASN A 268 16.65 -14.05 6.96
N SER A 269 15.38 -13.68 7.10
CA SER A 269 14.82 -13.24 8.39
C SER A 269 14.83 -14.30 9.47
N LEU A 270 14.75 -15.59 9.11
CA LEU A 270 14.84 -16.70 10.08
C LEU A 270 16.15 -16.67 10.88
N ARG A 271 17.21 -16.01 10.37
CA ARG A 271 18.49 -15.83 11.06
C ARG A 271 18.57 -14.56 11.90
N MET A 272 17.54 -13.72 11.86
CA MET A 272 17.50 -12.41 12.49
C MET A 272 16.78 -12.39 13.85
N ARG A 273 16.52 -13.59 14.40
CA ARG A 273 15.78 -13.83 15.66
C ARG A 273 14.47 -13.03 15.72
N PRO A 274 13.54 -13.19 14.76
CA PRO A 274 12.22 -12.58 14.88
C PRO A 274 11.41 -13.30 15.97
N ASP A 275 10.54 -12.56 16.67
CA ASP A 275 9.39 -13.16 17.35
C ASP A 275 8.25 -13.40 16.35
N ARG A 276 8.05 -12.45 15.42
CA ARG A 276 7.02 -12.52 14.37
C ARG A 276 7.57 -12.14 13.00
N ILE A 277 7.07 -12.84 11.99
CA ILE A 277 7.29 -12.49 10.58
C ILE A 277 5.96 -12.08 9.98
N ILE A 278 5.93 -10.90 9.37
CA ILE A 278 4.73 -10.39 8.70
C ILE A 278 5.03 -10.18 7.23
N VAL A 279 4.35 -10.94 6.39
CA VAL A 279 4.48 -10.86 4.94
C VAL A 279 3.31 -10.05 4.42
N GLY A 280 3.56 -8.85 3.89
CA GLY A 280 2.51 -7.91 3.49
C GLY A 280 1.50 -8.54 2.54
N GLU A 281 1.98 -9.28 1.54
CA GLU A 281 1.13 -10.07 0.65
C GLU A 281 1.88 -11.29 0.10
N CYS A 282 1.29 -12.47 0.22
CA CYS A 282 1.77 -13.69 -0.43
C CYS A 282 1.09 -13.87 -1.80
N ARG A 283 1.91 -14.12 -2.82
CA ARG A 283 1.55 -14.24 -4.24
C ARG A 283 2.16 -15.46 -4.92
N GLY A 284 3.15 -16.12 -4.32
CA GLY A 284 3.88 -17.19 -4.98
C GLY A 284 4.72 -18.05 -4.04
N GLU A 285 5.90 -18.43 -4.53
CA GLU A 285 6.77 -19.45 -3.95
C GLU A 285 7.17 -19.20 -2.50
N GLU A 286 7.21 -17.94 -2.04
CA GLU A 286 7.51 -17.57 -0.65
C GLU A 286 6.50 -18.16 0.36
N SER A 287 5.33 -18.59 -0.12
CA SER A 287 4.28 -19.19 0.70
C SER A 287 4.78 -20.43 1.44
N PHE A 288 5.69 -21.22 0.85
CA PHE A 288 6.25 -22.38 1.53
C PHE A 288 7.09 -21.96 2.75
N GLU A 289 8.03 -21.04 2.57
CA GLU A 289 8.88 -20.56 3.64
C GLU A 289 8.08 -19.79 4.70
N MET A 290 7.01 -19.08 4.31
CA MET A 290 6.09 -18.46 5.26
C MET A 290 5.42 -19.50 6.17
N LEU A 291 4.87 -20.58 5.59
CA LEU A 291 4.27 -21.66 6.37
C LEU A 291 5.29 -22.35 7.27
N GLN A 292 6.53 -22.51 6.80
CA GLN A 292 7.63 -23.04 7.61
C GLN A 292 7.92 -22.12 8.80
N ALA A 293 8.04 -20.81 8.57
CA ALA A 293 8.27 -19.84 9.64
C ALA A 293 7.18 -19.92 10.73
N MET A 294 5.92 -19.98 10.31
CA MET A 294 4.75 -20.13 11.18
C MET A 294 4.76 -21.44 11.99
N ASN A 295 5.34 -22.51 11.46
CA ASN A 295 5.48 -23.80 12.16
C ASN A 295 6.72 -23.87 13.06
N THR A 296 7.76 -23.07 12.80
CA THR A 296 9.06 -23.18 13.49
C THR A 296 9.34 -22.02 14.44
N GLY A 297 8.39 -21.75 15.35
CA GLY A 297 8.61 -20.87 16.50
C GLY A 297 8.50 -19.37 16.23
N HIS A 298 7.90 -18.97 15.10
CA HIS A 298 7.55 -17.57 14.81
C HIS A 298 6.03 -17.38 14.87
N ASP A 299 5.43 -17.84 15.97
CA ASP A 299 3.99 -17.78 16.20
C ASP A 299 3.48 -16.33 16.21
N GLY A 300 2.23 -16.14 15.83
CA GLY A 300 1.62 -14.82 15.70
C GLY A 300 1.96 -14.10 14.40
N SER A 301 2.57 -14.81 13.45
CA SER A 301 2.86 -14.32 12.12
C SER A 301 1.57 -14.04 11.34
N MET A 302 1.61 -13.06 10.46
CA MET A 302 0.45 -12.63 9.68
C MET A 302 0.81 -12.45 8.22
N SER A 303 -0.15 -12.71 7.33
CA SER A 303 -0.01 -12.33 5.93
C SER A 303 -1.34 -11.97 5.30
N THR A 304 -1.29 -11.30 4.15
CA THR A 304 -2.45 -11.13 3.29
C THR A 304 -2.32 -11.93 1.99
N LEU A 305 -3.44 -12.33 1.40
CA LEU A 305 -3.46 -12.90 0.06
C LEU A 305 -4.76 -12.57 -0.65
N HIS A 306 -4.77 -12.68 -1.97
CA HIS A 306 -6.00 -12.55 -2.73
C HIS A 306 -6.79 -13.85 -2.70
N ALA A 307 -8.07 -13.80 -2.31
CA ALA A 307 -9.02 -14.91 -2.47
C ALA A 307 -10.47 -14.39 -2.38
N ASN A 308 -11.40 -15.18 -2.90
CA ASN A 308 -12.83 -14.83 -2.92
C ASN A 308 -13.57 -15.25 -1.64
N ASN A 309 -13.04 -16.24 -0.91
CA ASN A 309 -13.59 -16.76 0.34
C ASN A 309 -12.49 -17.53 1.11
N PRO A 310 -12.72 -17.90 2.39
CA PRO A 310 -11.73 -18.61 3.19
C PRO A 310 -11.26 -19.95 2.59
N ARG A 311 -12.16 -20.70 1.93
CA ARG A 311 -11.80 -21.98 1.30
C ARG A 311 -10.89 -21.77 0.09
N ASP A 312 -11.18 -20.76 -0.73
CA ASP A 312 -10.35 -20.35 -1.86
C ASP A 312 -8.96 -19.86 -1.39
N ALA A 313 -8.88 -19.21 -0.22
CA ALA A 313 -7.61 -18.83 0.39
C ALA A 313 -6.70 -20.05 0.65
N ILE A 314 -7.27 -21.15 1.18
CA ILE A 314 -6.54 -22.40 1.36
C ILE A 314 -6.10 -22.99 0.02
N SER A 315 -7.01 -23.11 -0.95
CA SER A 315 -6.67 -23.64 -2.28
C SER A 315 -5.56 -22.83 -2.97
N ARG A 316 -5.55 -21.51 -2.78
CA ARG A 316 -4.49 -20.65 -3.32
C ARG A 316 -3.15 -20.86 -2.60
N LEU A 317 -3.15 -21.04 -1.28
CA LEU A 317 -1.94 -21.41 -0.56
C LEU A 317 -1.39 -22.76 -1.04
N GLU A 318 -2.25 -23.76 -1.28
CA GLU A 318 -1.84 -25.04 -1.87
C GLU A 318 -1.11 -24.82 -3.20
N ASN A 319 -1.70 -24.04 -4.11
CA ASN A 319 -1.12 -23.73 -5.41
C ASN A 319 0.20 -22.95 -5.30
N MET A 320 0.26 -21.93 -4.44
CA MET A 320 1.46 -21.10 -4.25
C MET A 320 2.63 -21.91 -3.69
N VAL A 321 2.37 -22.87 -2.79
CA VAL A 321 3.40 -23.80 -2.31
C VAL A 321 3.89 -24.71 -3.44
N MET A 322 2.99 -25.19 -4.32
CA MET A 322 3.40 -25.98 -5.50
C MET A 322 4.29 -25.18 -6.46
N MET A 323 4.10 -23.87 -6.57
CA MET A 323 4.93 -23.00 -7.42
C MET A 323 6.39 -22.90 -6.95
N ALA A 324 6.69 -23.23 -5.69
CA ALA A 324 8.07 -23.26 -5.17
C ALA A 324 8.97 -24.34 -5.82
N GLY A 325 8.42 -25.14 -6.74
CA GLY A 325 9.16 -26.11 -7.54
C GLY A 325 9.58 -27.36 -6.76
N MET A 326 9.04 -27.54 -5.56
CA MET A 326 9.29 -28.71 -4.74
C MET A 326 8.25 -29.79 -5.06
N ASN A 327 8.70 -31.03 -5.30
CA ASN A 327 7.82 -32.19 -5.45
C ASN A 327 7.28 -32.64 -4.09
N ILE A 328 6.49 -31.77 -3.44
CA ILE A 328 5.85 -32.04 -2.16
C ILE A 328 4.46 -32.65 -2.43
N PRO A 329 4.14 -33.82 -1.86
CA PRO A 329 2.79 -34.37 -1.96
C PRO A 329 1.74 -33.41 -1.42
N MET A 330 0.59 -33.31 -2.10
CA MET A 330 -0.49 -32.38 -1.72
C MET A 330 -0.96 -32.58 -0.27
N GLU A 331 -1.00 -33.82 0.20
CA GLU A 331 -1.34 -34.14 1.59
C GLU A 331 -0.36 -33.51 2.59
N SER A 332 0.93 -33.46 2.27
CA SER A 332 1.95 -32.80 3.10
C SER A 332 1.80 -31.28 3.08
N ILE A 333 1.45 -30.70 1.93
CA ILE A 333 1.15 -29.25 1.81
C ILE A 333 -0.03 -28.90 2.72
N ARG A 334 -1.12 -29.66 2.65
CA ARG A 334 -2.31 -29.46 3.50
C ARG A 334 -1.98 -29.59 4.98
N ARG A 335 -1.19 -30.60 5.36
CA ARG A 335 -0.74 -30.77 6.76
C ARG A 335 0.08 -29.57 7.23
N ASN A 336 0.97 -29.04 6.40
CA ASN A 336 1.73 -27.83 6.72
C ASN A 336 0.82 -26.61 6.87
N ILE A 337 -0.15 -26.43 5.98
CA ILE A 337 -1.14 -25.34 6.05
C ILE A 337 -1.94 -25.41 7.37
N VAL A 338 -2.48 -26.58 7.70
CA VAL A 338 -3.29 -26.79 8.91
C VAL A 338 -2.48 -26.60 10.19
N SER A 339 -1.22 -27.00 10.18
CA SER A 339 -0.32 -26.79 11.32
C SER A 339 0.05 -25.31 11.49
N ALA A 340 0.28 -24.60 10.38
CA ALA A 340 0.80 -23.24 10.39
C ALA A 340 -0.29 -22.19 10.65
N ILE A 341 -1.45 -22.31 9.99
CA ILE A 341 -2.46 -21.25 9.96
C ILE A 341 -3.57 -21.60 10.94
N ASN A 342 -3.92 -20.65 11.81
CA ASN A 342 -4.98 -20.85 12.78
C ASN A 342 -6.28 -20.16 12.35
N ILE A 343 -6.20 -18.92 11.85
CA ILE A 343 -7.37 -18.12 11.48
C ILE A 343 -7.23 -17.59 10.05
N VAL A 344 -8.33 -17.64 9.30
CA VAL A 344 -8.50 -16.95 8.02
C VAL A 344 -9.58 -15.89 8.17
N ILE A 345 -9.24 -14.64 7.86
CA ILE A 345 -10.17 -13.51 7.89
C ILE A 345 -10.47 -13.09 6.44
N GLN A 346 -11.72 -13.24 6.01
CA GLN A 346 -12.15 -12.79 4.69
C GLN A 346 -12.68 -11.37 4.76
N VAL A 347 -12.11 -10.45 3.97
CA VAL A 347 -12.59 -9.08 3.78
C VAL A 347 -13.02 -8.83 2.35
N SER A 348 -14.14 -8.12 2.17
CA SER A 348 -14.70 -7.80 0.86
C SER A 348 -15.11 -6.34 0.76
N ARG A 349 -14.92 -5.76 -0.43
CA ARG A 349 -15.56 -4.51 -0.83
C ARG A 349 -16.89 -4.87 -1.51
N LEU A 350 -17.99 -4.43 -0.93
CA LEU A 350 -19.33 -4.66 -1.47
C LEU A 350 -19.63 -3.67 -2.61
N ASN A 351 -20.71 -3.91 -3.36
CA ASN A 351 -21.06 -3.11 -4.54
C ASN A 351 -21.46 -1.66 -4.22
N ASP A 352 -21.76 -1.35 -2.96
CA ASP A 352 -22.02 0.00 -2.45
C ASP A 352 -20.74 0.74 -2.03
N GLY A 353 -19.58 0.11 -2.24
CA GLY A 353 -18.26 0.60 -1.86
C GLY A 353 -17.90 0.40 -0.39
N SER A 354 -18.81 -0.09 0.46
CA SER A 354 -18.49 -0.42 1.84
C SER A 354 -17.53 -1.61 1.92
N ARG A 355 -16.71 -1.66 2.96
CA ARG A 355 -15.79 -2.76 3.23
C ARG A 355 -16.28 -3.48 4.48
N LYS A 356 -16.38 -4.80 4.43
CA LYS A 356 -16.86 -5.65 5.54
C LYS A 356 -15.92 -6.83 5.73
N VAL A 357 -15.74 -7.23 7.00
CA VAL A 357 -15.23 -8.56 7.34
C VAL A 357 -16.37 -9.55 7.11
N MET A 358 -16.24 -10.40 6.10
CA MET A 358 -17.27 -11.36 5.69
C MET A 358 -17.23 -12.63 6.52
N ASN A 359 -16.05 -13.12 6.85
CA ASN A 359 -15.84 -14.33 7.64
C ASN A 359 -14.61 -14.16 8.54
N ILE A 360 -14.69 -14.72 9.74
CA ILE A 360 -13.53 -15.09 10.56
C ILE A 360 -13.66 -16.59 10.79
N SER A 361 -12.78 -17.36 10.18
CA SER A 361 -12.84 -18.83 10.19
C SER A 361 -11.59 -19.42 10.84
N GLU A 362 -11.76 -20.43 11.67
CA GLU A 362 -10.67 -21.22 12.24
C GLU A 362 -10.35 -22.44 11.37
N VAL A 363 -9.06 -22.72 11.19
CA VAL A 363 -8.57 -23.93 10.53
C VAL A 363 -8.57 -25.08 11.53
N MET A 364 -9.46 -26.05 11.33
CA MET A 364 -9.74 -27.09 12.32
C MET A 364 -8.92 -28.36 12.12
N GLY A 365 -8.52 -28.67 10.88
CA GLY A 365 -7.92 -29.96 10.57
C GLY A 365 -8.05 -30.35 9.11
N ILE A 366 -7.79 -31.63 8.84
CA ILE A 366 -8.01 -32.27 7.54
C ILE A 366 -9.04 -33.38 7.74
N GLU A 367 -10.03 -33.45 6.86
CA GLU A 367 -10.97 -34.57 6.76
C GLU A 367 -10.96 -35.09 5.32
N GLY A 368 -10.57 -36.35 5.14
CA GLY A 368 -10.29 -36.91 3.82
C GLY A 368 -9.18 -36.13 3.12
N ASP A 369 -9.51 -35.51 2.00
CA ASP A 369 -8.61 -34.69 1.19
C ASP A 369 -8.82 -33.18 1.38
N ARG A 370 -9.67 -32.74 2.32
CA ARG A 370 -10.04 -31.33 2.46
C ARG A 370 -9.61 -30.76 3.80
N VAL A 371 -9.14 -29.52 3.77
CA VAL A 371 -8.98 -28.70 4.97
C VAL A 371 -10.37 -28.26 5.46
N ILE A 372 -10.63 -28.46 6.74
CA ILE A 372 -11.88 -28.09 7.38
C ILE A 372 -11.72 -26.73 8.05
N LEU A 373 -12.64 -25.82 7.73
CA LEU A 373 -12.75 -24.50 8.31
C LEU A 373 -14.05 -24.42 9.11
N GLN A 374 -14.00 -23.80 10.28
CA GLN A 374 -15.16 -23.49 11.11
C GLN A 374 -15.32 -21.98 11.20
N ASP A 375 -16.46 -21.45 10.75
CA ASP A 375 -16.76 -20.04 10.93
C ASP A 375 -17.04 -19.72 12.40
N ILE A 376 -16.35 -18.71 12.91
CA ILE A 376 -16.58 -18.10 14.24
C ILE A 376 -17.51 -16.90 14.07
N PHE A 377 -17.25 -16.08 13.05
CA PHE A 377 -18.10 -14.94 12.69
C PHE A 377 -18.39 -14.90 11.20
N THR A 378 -19.61 -14.51 10.83
CA THR A 378 -20.00 -14.28 9.43
C THR A 378 -20.84 -13.02 9.29
N PHE A 379 -20.69 -12.28 8.19
CA PHE A 379 -21.60 -11.20 7.83
C PHE A 379 -22.73 -11.72 6.92
N GLN A 380 -23.98 -11.48 7.30
CA GLN A 380 -25.15 -11.75 6.47
C GLN A 380 -25.78 -10.44 5.99
N SER A 381 -25.74 -10.22 4.68
CA SER A 381 -26.40 -9.07 4.05
C SER A 381 -27.91 -9.25 4.05
N GLN A 382 -28.64 -8.18 4.36
CA GLN A 382 -30.08 -8.09 4.16
C GLN A 382 -30.38 -7.70 2.70
N SER A 383 -31.61 -7.96 2.25
CA SER A 383 -32.09 -7.54 0.92
C SER A 383 -32.14 -6.02 0.78
N ASP A 384 -32.44 -5.33 1.87
CA ASP A 384 -32.75 -3.91 1.86
C ASP A 384 -31.50 -3.06 2.07
N ARG A 385 -31.52 -1.85 1.49
CA ARG A 385 -30.48 -0.84 1.68
C ARG A 385 -30.87 0.14 2.78
N ASP A 386 -29.89 0.87 3.31
CA ASP A 386 -30.15 2.01 4.18
C ASP A 386 -30.52 3.28 3.39
N GLU A 387 -30.83 4.34 4.12
CA GLU A 387 -31.24 5.64 3.59
C GLU A 387 -30.16 6.26 2.68
N ASN A 388 -28.90 5.84 2.83
CA ASN A 388 -27.76 6.29 2.04
C ASN A 388 -27.40 5.30 0.90
N GLY A 389 -28.25 4.29 0.64
CA GLY A 389 -28.03 3.27 -0.38
C GLY A 389 -26.97 2.23 -0.02
N LYS A 390 -26.53 2.14 1.24
CA LYS A 390 -25.57 1.13 1.71
C LYS A 390 -26.25 -0.20 2.04
N ILE A 391 -25.50 -1.29 1.91
CA ILE A 391 -25.96 -2.64 2.24
C ILE A 391 -26.09 -2.76 3.76
N LYS A 392 -27.30 -3.10 4.21
CA LYS A 392 -27.54 -3.52 5.59
C LYS A 392 -27.14 -4.98 5.77
N GLY A 393 -26.83 -5.33 7.00
CA GLY A 393 -26.56 -6.71 7.36
C GLY A 393 -26.16 -6.84 8.82
N GLU A 394 -26.01 -8.07 9.26
CA GLU A 394 -25.72 -8.44 10.63
C GLU A 394 -24.46 -9.30 10.69
N PHE A 395 -23.64 -9.09 11.73
CA PHE A 395 -22.51 -9.95 12.04
C PHE A 395 -22.99 -11.03 13.01
N ILE A 396 -23.01 -12.27 12.53
CA ILE A 396 -23.43 -13.43 13.30
C ILE A 396 -22.21 -14.03 14.00
N ASN A 397 -22.37 -14.31 15.28
CA ASN A 397 -21.43 -15.06 16.11
C ASN A 397 -21.89 -16.52 16.19
N HIS A 398 -21.07 -17.45 15.70
CA HIS A 398 -21.35 -18.90 15.70
C HIS A 398 -20.76 -19.63 16.92
N GLY A 399 -20.10 -18.90 17.81
CA GLY A 399 -19.40 -19.44 18.97
C GLY A 399 -17.94 -19.82 18.68
N LEU A 400 -17.24 -20.20 19.75
CA LEU A 400 -15.87 -20.69 19.70
C LEU A 400 -15.80 -22.08 20.33
N LEU A 401 -15.07 -23.01 19.72
CA LEU A 401 -14.92 -24.34 20.31
C LEU A 401 -13.90 -24.33 21.44
N MET A 402 -14.11 -25.10 22.51
CA MET A 402 -13.14 -25.21 23.62
C MET A 402 -11.77 -25.74 23.17
N ARG A 403 -11.75 -26.55 22.10
CA ARG A 403 -10.52 -27.06 21.48
C ARG A 403 -9.85 -26.06 20.51
N SER A 404 -10.42 -24.87 20.36
CA SER A 404 -9.86 -23.81 19.50
C SER A 404 -8.43 -23.50 19.88
N THR A 405 -7.58 -23.26 18.87
CA THR A 405 -6.22 -22.79 19.08
C THR A 405 -6.21 -21.42 19.74
N VAL A 406 -7.18 -20.55 19.42
CA VAL A 406 -7.31 -19.24 20.08
C VAL A 406 -7.61 -19.41 21.57
N MET A 407 -8.51 -20.32 21.93
CA MET A 407 -8.82 -20.62 23.34
C MET A 407 -7.60 -21.19 24.08
N ARG A 408 -6.90 -22.17 23.48
CA ARG A 408 -5.69 -22.76 24.07
C ARG A 408 -4.61 -21.71 24.31
N ASN A 409 -4.37 -20.83 23.34
CA ASN A 409 -3.38 -19.76 23.52
C ASN A 409 -3.86 -18.75 24.56
N ALA A 410 -5.14 -18.36 24.56
CA ALA A 410 -5.68 -17.43 25.56
C ALA A 410 -5.49 -17.92 27.00
N VAL A 411 -5.58 -19.24 27.25
CA VAL A 411 -5.24 -19.82 28.56
C VAL A 411 -3.76 -19.63 28.90
N MET A 412 -2.86 -19.90 27.95
CA MET A 412 -1.41 -19.73 28.15
C MET A 412 -1.00 -18.27 28.39
N PHE A 413 -1.71 -17.34 27.77
CA PHE A 413 -1.51 -15.90 27.91
C PHE A 413 -2.35 -15.26 29.03
N ASN A 414 -3.07 -16.07 29.83
CA ASN A 414 -3.89 -15.63 30.96
C ASN A 414 -4.97 -14.58 30.60
N VAL A 415 -5.62 -14.77 29.45
CA VAL A 415 -6.72 -13.91 28.94
C VAL A 415 -7.93 -14.74 28.49
N SER A 416 -8.04 -15.99 28.96
CA SER A 416 -9.15 -16.88 28.59
C SER A 416 -10.50 -16.39 29.08
N ASP A 417 -10.56 -15.68 30.21
CA ASP A 417 -11.83 -15.18 30.78
C ASP A 417 -12.42 -14.06 29.92
N ASP A 418 -11.58 -13.17 29.41
CA ASP A 418 -11.99 -12.14 28.44
C ASP A 418 -12.57 -12.79 27.17
N LEU A 419 -11.91 -13.86 26.69
CA LEU A 419 -12.36 -14.60 25.51
C LEU A 419 -13.69 -15.31 25.75
N LYS A 420 -13.85 -15.97 26.89
CA LYS A 420 -15.10 -16.62 27.31
C LYS A 420 -16.25 -15.62 27.39
N HIS A 421 -16.01 -14.44 27.96
CA HIS A 421 -17.01 -13.38 28.06
C HIS A 421 -17.52 -12.93 26.68
N ILE A 422 -16.66 -12.86 25.65
CA ILE A 422 -17.07 -12.52 24.27
C ILE A 422 -18.10 -13.51 23.72
N PHE A 423 -17.98 -14.79 24.07
CA PHE A 423 -18.83 -15.87 23.57
C PHE A 423 -19.90 -16.34 24.57
N GLY A 424 -20.03 -15.70 25.73
CA GLY A 424 -20.99 -16.11 26.77
C GLY A 424 -20.72 -17.50 27.34
N MET A 425 -19.44 -17.88 27.45
CA MET A 425 -19.03 -19.15 28.04
C MET A 425 -18.80 -18.95 29.55
N GLU A 426 -19.36 -19.85 30.37
CA GLU A 426 -19.11 -19.89 31.82
C GLU A 426 -17.78 -20.62 32.14
#